data_AF-A0A3N7HNH0-F1
#
_entry.id   AF-A0A3N7HNH0-F1
#
_cell.length_a   1.000
_cell.length_b   1.000
_cell.length_c   1.000
_cell.angle_alpha   90.00
_cell.angle_beta   90.00
_cell.angle_gamma   90.00
#
_symmetry.space_group_name_H-M   'P 1'
#
loop_
_entity.id
_entity.type
_entity.pdbx_description
1 polymer ?
#
loop_
_entity_poly.entity_id
_entity_poly.type
_entity_poly.pdbx_seq_one_letter_code
_entity_poly.pdbx_strand_id
1 'polypeptide(L)'
;MHGLLPSYERELAFLRSHAGEFAQRYPKIASQLLLNGEVGEDPHVERLIQSFALLSARIHKRLDDDFPLFTESLLDVLYPHYLRPFPSCSIACFDASANASQLTKPVKVERGTSLNTRPVRGVPCKFKTAYDVDLLPVRVTAAGFRGTAAAPDGTVVPKGATSCFFIQLELTSAQATWASLGMQSLRVYLDGEPSQVSVLREALCGRVLGALVQTAPTGPWQRGGKSLPQAVGFEEHEALIDFDARSHPAYRLLTEYFAFPEKFNFVDLPCPKAMAESGARTVTLHYMMSGLRSDSDDAQLLETLDEKNIVLGCTPVVNLFAQRADPIRITHTGNSYPVLPDARRAFGYEVHSVDRVFRVQQTPQGESIAEFRPFYSLQHDHLLREGESGGRYWYVHRDETLAQQSPGYETELSIVDIDFDPAAPQTDTLSVDVTATNRDLPSLLSFGQSGGDLFMEGGSVAREIRLMRKPTLSHRFESGRGAHWRLISHLSLNHLTLSSGGIDALKELLRLYDLPRSAASRRQLDGIVAIDFKPANACLPGNPFPVFVRGTEIVLSVDEQNFVGIGLRLFAQVLDHFFGLYAHANSFTQLKLVSSRTHEELIACPRRSGHSPLV
;
A
#
# COMPACT_ATOMS: atom_id res chain seq x y z
N MET A 1 32.20 11.87 2.84
CA MET A 1 32.79 13.09 3.42
C MET A 1 31.83 14.27 3.53
N HIS A 2 30.78 14.40 2.69
CA HIS A 2 29.93 15.58 2.67
C HIS A 2 29.15 15.90 3.96
N GLY A 3 28.91 14.91 4.84
CA GLY A 3 28.22 15.14 6.13
C GLY A 3 29.10 15.42 7.35
N LEU A 4 30.44 15.44 7.22
CA LEU A 4 31.36 15.60 8.36
C LEU A 4 31.73 17.07 8.61
N LEU A 5 31.67 17.92 7.59
CA LEU A 5 32.08 19.32 7.66
C LEU A 5 31.30 20.11 8.73
N PRO A 6 29.97 20.04 8.83
CA PRO A 6 29.24 20.77 9.88
C PRO A 6 29.59 20.31 11.29
N SER A 7 29.82 19.00 11.49
CA SER A 7 30.26 18.45 12.78
C SER A 7 31.68 18.92 13.10
N TYR A 8 32.57 18.93 12.11
CA TYR A 8 33.93 19.45 12.26
C TYR A 8 33.96 20.93 12.63
N GLU A 9 33.19 21.77 11.94
CA GLU A 9 33.07 23.20 12.22
C GLU A 9 32.51 23.45 13.62
N ARG A 10 31.51 22.66 14.05
CA ARG A 10 30.95 22.71 15.40
C ARG A 10 31.98 22.34 16.46
N GLU A 11 32.71 21.24 16.28
CA GLU A 11 33.76 20.81 17.21
C GLU A 11 34.91 21.83 17.27
N LEU A 12 35.30 22.38 16.13
CA LEU A 12 36.35 23.40 16.07
C LEU A 12 35.92 24.68 16.80
N ALA A 13 34.69 25.13 16.60
CA ALA A 13 34.12 26.28 17.32
C ALA A 13 34.03 26.00 18.83
N PHE A 14 33.56 24.80 19.21
CA PHE A 14 33.46 24.37 20.60
C PHE A 14 34.82 24.36 21.30
N LEU A 15 35.85 23.77 20.67
CA LEU A 15 37.22 23.72 21.19
C LEU A 15 37.85 25.12 21.30
N ARG A 16 37.62 26.00 20.32
CA ARG A 16 38.10 27.39 20.38
C ARG A 16 37.44 28.18 21.51
N SER A 17 36.14 28.03 21.69
CA SER A 17 35.43 28.66 22.81
C SER A 17 35.99 28.18 24.17
N HIS A 18 36.21 26.88 24.33
CA HIS A 18 36.78 26.31 25.56
C HIS A 18 38.23 26.73 25.78
N ALA A 19 39.03 26.83 24.73
CA ALA A 19 40.40 27.34 24.81
C ALA A 19 40.40 28.80 25.28
N GLY A 20 39.47 29.63 24.80
CA GLY A 20 39.27 31.01 25.25
C GLY A 20 38.88 31.09 26.73
N GLU A 21 37.90 30.31 27.18
CA GLU A 21 37.50 30.24 28.59
C GLU A 21 38.66 29.77 29.50
N PHE A 22 39.41 28.76 29.05
CA PHE A 22 40.59 28.26 29.74
C PHE A 22 41.66 29.34 29.88
N ALA A 23 41.92 30.11 28.82
CA ALA A 23 42.89 31.20 28.83
C ALA A 23 42.51 32.32 29.80
N GLN A 24 41.23 32.67 29.89
CA GLN A 24 40.73 33.63 30.88
C GLN A 24 40.89 33.14 32.31
N ARG A 25 40.62 31.84 32.56
CA ARG A 25 40.63 31.26 33.90
C ARG A 25 42.05 30.92 34.39
N TYR A 26 42.97 30.59 33.49
CA TYR A 26 44.35 30.20 33.81
C TYR A 26 45.39 30.94 32.94
N PRO A 27 45.54 32.27 33.08
CA PRO A 27 46.36 33.08 32.18
C PRO A 27 47.85 32.67 32.14
N LYS A 28 48.39 32.21 33.28
CA LYS A 28 49.80 31.79 33.38
C LYS A 28 50.12 30.51 32.60
N ILE A 29 49.14 29.60 32.46
CA ILE A 29 49.30 28.34 31.73
C ILE A 29 49.02 28.58 30.25
N ALA A 30 47.99 29.37 29.95
CA ALA A 30 47.65 29.73 28.57
C ALA A 30 48.75 30.54 27.88
N SER A 31 49.45 31.42 28.59
CA SER A 31 50.60 32.16 28.04
C SER A 31 51.79 31.27 27.68
N GLN A 32 51.99 30.16 28.40
CA GLN A 32 53.00 29.15 28.06
C GLN A 32 52.64 28.34 26.82
N LEU A 33 51.33 28.21 26.55
CA LEU A 33 50.77 27.50 25.40
C LEU A 33 50.48 28.43 24.20
N LEU A 34 50.81 29.72 24.30
CA LEU A 34 50.54 30.76 23.28
C LEU A 34 49.06 30.84 22.86
N LEU A 35 48.16 30.58 23.81
CA LEU A 35 46.71 30.65 23.62
C LEU A 35 46.20 32.06 23.98
N ASN A 36 46.54 33.05 23.16
CA ASN A 36 46.07 34.44 23.32
C ASN A 36 44.94 34.75 22.33
N GLY A 37 43.69 34.48 22.71
CA GLY A 37 42.50 34.77 21.90
C GLY A 37 41.89 33.53 21.21
N GLU A 38 41.10 33.74 20.15
CA GLU A 38 40.34 32.67 19.47
C GLU A 38 41.17 31.80 18.50
N VAL A 39 42.37 32.27 18.10
CA VAL A 39 43.26 31.56 17.17
C VAL A 39 44.66 31.55 17.79
N GLY A 40 45.23 30.35 17.99
CA GLY A 40 46.57 30.21 18.55
C GLY A 40 47.64 30.76 17.62
N GLU A 41 48.68 31.39 18.16
CA GLU A 41 49.77 31.97 17.38
C GLU A 41 50.72 30.89 16.78
N ASP A 42 50.71 29.67 17.33
CA ASP A 42 51.50 28.53 16.85
C ASP A 42 50.72 27.68 15.82
N PRO A 43 51.18 27.62 14.55
CA PRO A 43 50.55 26.80 13.52
C PRO A 43 50.51 25.30 13.82
N HIS A 44 51.43 24.77 14.64
CA HIS A 44 51.45 23.35 15.02
C HIS A 44 50.37 23.03 16.06
N VAL A 45 50.18 23.91 17.05
CA VAL A 45 49.09 23.79 18.03
C VAL A 45 47.74 23.92 17.34
N GLU A 46 47.58 24.87 16.42
CA GLU A 46 46.36 25.03 15.65
C GLU A 46 46.06 23.79 14.78
N ARG A 47 47.08 23.19 14.13
CA ARG A 47 46.92 21.94 13.38
C ARG A 47 46.55 20.76 14.29
N LEU A 48 47.04 20.71 15.53
CA LEU A 48 46.66 19.70 16.52
C LEU A 48 45.19 19.87 16.95
N ILE A 49 44.76 21.11 17.21
CA ILE A 49 43.36 21.41 17.54
C ILE A 49 42.43 21.03 16.38
N GLN A 50 42.80 21.38 15.15
CA GLN A 50 42.07 20.99 13.94
C GLN A 50 42.04 19.46 13.77
N SER A 51 43.16 18.77 14.00
CA SER A 51 43.21 17.31 13.90
C SER A 51 42.36 16.63 14.97
N PHE A 52 42.36 17.16 16.21
CA PHE A 52 41.53 16.67 17.30
C PHE A 52 40.04 16.94 17.04
N ALA A 53 39.69 18.15 16.58
CA ALA A 53 38.33 18.49 16.15
C ALA A 53 37.82 17.53 15.08
N LEU A 54 38.67 17.13 14.13
CA LEU A 54 38.32 16.17 13.09
C LEU A 54 38.06 14.76 13.66
N LEU A 55 38.89 14.31 14.61
CA LEU A 55 38.69 13.02 15.28
C LEU A 55 37.43 13.01 16.14
N SER A 56 37.21 14.05 16.96
CA SER A 56 36.00 14.21 17.77
C SER A 56 34.75 14.31 16.91
N ALA A 57 34.81 15.07 15.82
CA ALA A 57 33.69 15.20 14.88
C ALA A 57 33.32 13.85 14.25
N ARG A 58 34.30 12.97 13.98
CA ARG A 58 34.03 11.61 13.50
C ARG A 58 33.35 10.75 14.56
N ILE A 59 33.76 10.88 15.83
CA ILE A 59 33.16 10.12 16.94
C ILE A 59 31.73 10.60 17.19
N HIS A 60 31.51 11.91 17.35
CA HIS A 60 30.17 12.46 17.56
C HIS A 60 29.26 12.21 16.38
N LYS A 61 29.76 12.34 15.15
CA LYS A 61 28.98 11.98 13.98
C LYS A 61 28.58 10.50 14.02
N ARG A 62 29.48 9.59 14.40
CA ARG A 62 29.15 8.17 14.52
C ARG A 62 28.09 7.93 15.60
N LEU A 63 28.21 8.55 16.77
CA LEU A 63 27.21 8.45 17.84
C LEU A 63 25.84 9.00 17.41
N ASP A 64 25.83 10.13 16.69
CA ASP A 64 24.60 10.71 16.13
C ASP A 64 23.98 9.80 15.05
N ASP A 65 24.83 9.15 14.24
CA ASP A 65 24.42 8.22 13.19
C ASP A 65 23.96 6.85 13.78
N ASP A 66 24.35 6.49 15.02
CA ASP A 66 23.98 5.23 15.69
C ASP A 66 22.56 5.25 16.29
N PHE A 67 22.00 6.42 16.67
CA PHE A 67 20.66 6.51 17.24
C PHE A 67 19.51 6.08 16.29
N PRO A 68 19.58 6.37 14.98
CA PRO A 68 18.73 5.74 13.96
C PRO A 68 18.69 4.21 14.00
N LEU A 69 19.82 3.54 14.19
CA LEU A 69 19.89 2.07 14.19
C LEU A 69 19.00 1.46 15.28
N PHE A 70 19.00 2.08 16.47
CA PHE A 70 18.12 1.65 17.56
C PHE A 70 16.64 1.83 17.22
N THR A 71 16.29 2.98 16.64
CA THR A 71 14.90 3.29 16.26
C THR A 71 14.41 2.36 15.15
N GLU A 72 15.23 2.13 14.13
CA GLU A 72 14.92 1.23 13.03
C GLU A 72 14.77 -0.21 13.51
N SER A 73 15.64 -0.68 14.42
CA SER A 73 15.50 -2.00 15.04
C SER A 73 14.17 -2.15 15.78
N LEU A 74 13.73 -1.12 16.51
CA LEU A 74 12.44 -1.14 17.20
C LEU A 74 11.26 -1.11 16.21
N LEU A 75 11.39 -0.35 15.11
CA LEU A 75 10.42 -0.37 14.02
C LEU A 75 10.37 -1.74 13.35
N ASP A 76 11.48 -2.45 13.16
CA ASP A 76 11.47 -3.79 12.57
C ASP A 76 10.68 -4.79 13.44
N VAL A 77 10.71 -4.61 14.76
CA VAL A 77 9.92 -5.42 15.70
C VAL A 77 8.44 -5.05 15.68
N LEU A 78 8.13 -3.76 15.83
CA LEU A 78 6.75 -3.29 16.07
C LEU A 78 5.99 -3.00 14.78
N TYR A 79 6.65 -2.41 13.79
CA TYR A 79 6.06 -1.91 12.56
C TYR A 79 6.97 -2.15 11.34
N PRO A 80 7.30 -3.42 11.00
CA PRO A 80 8.28 -3.77 9.97
C PRO A 80 7.99 -3.16 8.59
N HIS A 81 6.71 -2.89 8.28
CA HIS A 81 6.30 -2.26 7.03
C HIS A 81 6.91 -0.86 6.82
N TYR A 82 7.35 -0.17 7.88
CA TYR A 82 7.97 1.15 7.78
C TYR A 82 9.40 1.16 7.24
N LEU A 83 10.04 0.01 7.20
CA LEU A 83 11.39 -0.17 6.67
C LEU A 83 11.37 -0.75 5.25
N ARG A 84 10.18 -1.10 4.75
CA ARG A 84 10.00 -1.71 3.43
C ARG A 84 9.56 -0.66 2.41
N PRO A 85 10.07 -0.72 1.18
CA PRO A 85 9.58 0.13 0.10
C PRO A 85 8.14 -0.24 -0.26
N PHE A 86 7.31 0.75 -0.57
CA PHE A 86 6.08 0.53 -1.32
C PHE A 86 6.46 0.30 -2.80
N PRO A 87 6.17 -0.89 -3.34
CA PRO A 87 6.60 -1.28 -4.69
C PRO A 87 5.83 -0.53 -5.79
N SER A 88 6.41 -0.50 -6.99
CA SER A 88 5.72 -0.04 -8.19
C SER A 88 4.44 -0.85 -8.47
N CYS A 89 3.35 -0.16 -8.77
CA CYS A 89 2.04 -0.74 -9.06
C CYS A 89 1.49 -0.23 -10.40
N SER A 90 0.57 -1.00 -11.00
CA SER A 90 -0.24 -0.57 -12.16
C SER A 90 -1.55 -1.37 -12.21
N ILE A 91 -2.37 -1.15 -13.22
CA ILE A 91 -3.56 -1.94 -13.54
C ILE A 91 -3.29 -2.74 -14.82
N ALA A 92 -3.39 -4.07 -14.74
CA ALA A 92 -3.31 -4.95 -15.89
C ALA A 92 -4.72 -5.28 -16.40
N CYS A 93 -4.90 -5.27 -17.72
CA CYS A 93 -6.11 -5.70 -18.41
C CYS A 93 -5.81 -6.93 -19.27
N PHE A 94 -6.55 -8.01 -19.01
CA PHE A 94 -6.48 -9.25 -19.76
C PHE A 94 -7.48 -9.19 -20.91
N ASP A 95 -6.98 -9.02 -22.13
CA ASP A 95 -7.84 -8.99 -23.31
C ASP A 95 -8.24 -10.42 -23.72
N ALA A 96 -9.45 -10.83 -23.34
CA ALA A 96 -10.00 -12.12 -23.74
C ALA A 96 -10.56 -12.15 -25.18
N SER A 97 -10.63 -11.03 -25.91
CA SER A 97 -11.45 -10.87 -27.12
C SER A 97 -11.23 -11.90 -28.24
N ALA A 98 -10.00 -12.38 -28.47
CA ALA A 98 -9.70 -13.33 -29.54
C ALA A 98 -10.17 -14.76 -29.22
N ASN A 99 -10.02 -15.20 -27.97
CA ASN A 99 -10.38 -16.54 -27.51
C ASN A 99 -11.76 -16.59 -26.83
N ALA A 100 -12.34 -15.42 -26.52
CA ALA A 100 -13.64 -15.30 -25.88
C ALA A 100 -14.78 -15.95 -26.69
N SER A 101 -14.62 -16.07 -28.01
CA SER A 101 -15.58 -16.78 -28.88
C SER A 101 -15.60 -18.30 -28.66
N GLN A 102 -14.52 -18.87 -28.11
CA GLN A 102 -14.39 -20.31 -27.81
C GLN A 102 -14.69 -20.64 -26.34
N LEU A 103 -14.71 -19.62 -25.46
CA LEU A 103 -15.03 -19.80 -24.05
C LEU A 103 -16.52 -20.06 -23.85
N THR A 104 -16.87 -21.18 -23.22
CA THR A 104 -18.24 -21.49 -22.77
C THR A 104 -18.45 -21.27 -21.27
N LYS A 105 -17.34 -21.19 -20.52
CA LYS A 105 -17.29 -20.98 -19.08
C LYS A 105 -16.25 -19.91 -18.74
N PRO A 106 -16.39 -19.21 -17.59
CA PRO A 106 -15.37 -18.31 -17.09
C PRO A 106 -14.02 -19.03 -16.90
N VAL A 107 -12.92 -18.37 -17.23
CA VAL A 107 -11.58 -18.82 -16.89
C VAL A 107 -11.02 -17.89 -15.83
N LYS A 108 -10.65 -18.46 -14.69
CA LYS A 108 -10.13 -17.68 -13.56
C LYS A 108 -8.61 -17.53 -13.65
N VAL A 109 -8.12 -16.30 -13.54
CA VAL A 109 -6.73 -15.99 -13.25
C VAL A 109 -6.63 -15.69 -11.77
N GLU A 110 -5.86 -16.49 -11.04
CA GLU A 110 -5.76 -16.37 -9.58
C GLU A 110 -4.91 -15.15 -9.17
N ARG A 111 -5.24 -14.57 -8.02
CA ARG A 111 -4.36 -13.65 -7.30
C ARG A 111 -2.98 -14.28 -7.11
N GLY A 112 -1.93 -13.48 -7.26
CA GLY A 112 -0.54 -13.92 -7.14
C GLY A 112 0.05 -14.50 -8.42
N THR A 113 -0.70 -14.55 -9.52
CA THR A 113 -0.19 -14.98 -10.82
C THR A 113 0.95 -14.06 -11.27
N SER A 114 2.09 -14.66 -11.62
CA SER A 114 3.28 -13.92 -12.04
C SER A 114 3.21 -13.48 -13.51
N LEU A 115 3.58 -12.23 -13.76
CA LEU A 115 3.56 -11.57 -15.06
C LEU A 115 4.92 -10.92 -15.32
N ASN A 116 5.56 -11.28 -16.42
CA ASN A 116 6.86 -10.74 -16.83
C ASN A 116 6.68 -9.62 -17.86
N THR A 117 7.54 -8.61 -17.82
CA THR A 117 7.61 -7.57 -18.85
C THR A 117 8.69 -7.88 -19.88
N ARG A 118 8.68 -7.14 -20.98
CA ARG A 118 9.88 -7.02 -21.82
C ARG A 118 11.02 -6.40 -20.99
N PRO A 119 12.30 -6.77 -21.24
CA PRO A 119 13.42 -6.22 -20.49
C PRO A 119 13.56 -4.70 -20.65
N VAL A 120 13.71 -3.99 -19.53
CA VAL A 120 14.09 -2.58 -19.47
C VAL A 120 15.51 -2.49 -18.95
N ARG A 121 16.40 -1.85 -19.69
CA ARG A 121 17.84 -1.83 -19.38
C ARG A 121 18.42 -3.23 -19.12
N GLY A 122 17.92 -4.25 -19.84
CA GLY A 122 18.37 -5.64 -19.73
C GLY A 122 17.77 -6.44 -18.55
N VAL A 123 16.83 -5.86 -17.79
CA VAL A 123 16.13 -6.52 -16.67
C VAL A 123 14.64 -6.69 -17.01
N PRO A 124 14.10 -7.92 -17.09
CA PRO A 124 12.66 -8.13 -17.15
C PRO A 124 12.05 -7.84 -15.78
N CYS A 125 11.09 -6.92 -15.73
CA CYS A 125 10.37 -6.64 -14.49
C CYS A 125 9.31 -7.72 -14.25
N LYS A 126 9.07 -8.08 -12.99
CA LYS A 126 8.07 -9.08 -12.61
C LYS A 126 6.97 -8.46 -11.77
N PHE A 127 5.73 -8.71 -12.14
CA PHE A 127 4.56 -8.30 -11.40
C PHE A 127 3.79 -9.53 -10.90
N LYS A 128 3.01 -9.37 -9.83
CA LYS A 128 1.99 -10.34 -9.40
C LYS A 128 0.61 -9.69 -9.45
N THR A 129 -0.42 -10.46 -9.83
CA THR A 129 -1.82 -10.01 -9.77
C THR A 129 -2.28 -9.85 -8.31
N ALA A 130 -3.03 -8.78 -8.02
CA ALA A 130 -3.52 -8.53 -6.67
C ALA A 130 -4.93 -9.07 -6.42
N TYR A 131 -5.78 -9.09 -7.45
CA TYR A 131 -7.13 -9.67 -7.41
C TYR A 131 -7.23 -10.88 -8.31
N ASP A 132 -8.16 -11.77 -7.95
CA ASP A 132 -8.70 -12.77 -8.86
C ASP A 132 -9.40 -12.09 -10.05
N VAL A 133 -9.23 -12.64 -11.25
CA VAL A 133 -9.87 -12.13 -12.48
C VAL A 133 -10.63 -13.25 -13.17
N ASP A 134 -11.92 -13.04 -13.38
CA ASP A 134 -12.72 -13.91 -14.23
C ASP A 134 -12.69 -13.41 -15.67
N LEU A 135 -12.06 -14.18 -16.56
CA LEU A 135 -12.09 -13.96 -18.01
C LEU A 135 -13.39 -14.53 -18.57
N LEU A 136 -14.26 -13.62 -18.98
CA LEU A 136 -15.63 -13.91 -19.39
C LEU A 136 -15.79 -13.76 -20.91
N PRO A 137 -16.64 -14.59 -21.56
CA PRO A 137 -17.07 -14.38 -22.95
C PRO A 137 -18.12 -13.26 -23.05
N VAL A 138 -17.84 -12.11 -22.43
CA VAL A 138 -18.76 -10.97 -22.32
C VAL A 138 -18.01 -9.70 -22.74
N ARG A 139 -18.69 -8.84 -23.49
CA ARG A 139 -18.19 -7.52 -23.91
C ARG A 139 -19.16 -6.44 -23.47
N VAL A 140 -18.63 -5.32 -23.00
CA VAL A 140 -19.40 -4.08 -22.84
C VAL A 140 -19.56 -3.43 -24.20
N THR A 141 -20.80 -3.30 -24.68
CA THR A 141 -21.09 -2.70 -26.00
C THR A 141 -21.54 -1.25 -25.89
N ALA A 142 -22.10 -0.86 -24.74
CA ALA A 142 -22.49 0.50 -24.44
C ALA A 142 -22.49 0.67 -22.92
N ALA A 143 -22.06 1.82 -22.43
CA ALA A 143 -22.30 2.26 -21.07
C ALA A 143 -22.59 3.76 -21.07
N GLY A 144 -23.34 4.24 -20.09
CA GLY A 144 -23.61 5.67 -20.02
C GLY A 144 -24.54 6.06 -18.90
N PHE A 145 -24.66 7.37 -18.72
CA PHE A 145 -25.54 7.98 -17.73
C PHE A 145 -26.73 8.67 -18.40
N ARG A 146 -27.88 8.63 -17.73
CA ARG A 146 -29.09 9.35 -18.10
C ARG A 146 -29.54 10.17 -16.91
N GLY A 147 -29.64 11.49 -17.10
CA GLY A 147 -30.16 12.43 -16.11
C GLY A 147 -31.64 12.24 -15.76
N THR A 148 -32.33 11.26 -16.39
CA THR A 148 -33.71 10.90 -16.10
C THR A 148 -33.84 9.40 -15.85
N ALA A 149 -34.58 9.04 -14.80
CA ALA A 149 -34.94 7.67 -14.45
C ALA A 149 -36.06 7.08 -15.35
N ALA A 150 -36.12 7.46 -16.63
CA ALA A 150 -37.16 7.03 -17.55
C ALA A 150 -37.01 5.54 -17.87
N ALA A 151 -38.09 4.77 -17.65
CA ALA A 151 -38.18 3.34 -17.95
C ALA A 151 -39.45 3.05 -18.76
N PRO A 152 -39.50 1.95 -19.54
CA PRO A 152 -40.68 1.55 -20.30
C PRO A 152 -41.91 1.32 -19.41
N ASP A 153 -43.10 1.49 -20.00
CA ASP A 153 -44.37 1.22 -19.34
C ASP A 153 -44.42 -0.17 -18.71
N GLY A 154 -44.95 -0.25 -17.48
CA GLY A 154 -44.98 -1.48 -16.69
C GLY A 154 -43.71 -1.76 -15.88
N THR A 155 -42.65 -0.96 -16.01
CA THR A 155 -41.44 -1.08 -15.18
C THR A 155 -41.63 -0.48 -13.80
N VAL A 156 -41.40 -1.27 -12.74
CA VAL A 156 -41.52 -0.78 -11.37
C VAL A 156 -40.20 -0.22 -10.85
N VAL A 157 -39.95 1.07 -11.14
CA VAL A 157 -38.77 1.82 -10.72
C VAL A 157 -38.73 1.99 -9.18
N PRO A 158 -37.55 1.92 -8.53
CA PRO A 158 -37.41 2.23 -7.11
C PRO A 158 -37.89 3.65 -6.77
N LYS A 159 -38.55 3.81 -5.61
CA LYS A 159 -39.02 5.13 -5.14
C LYS A 159 -37.83 6.05 -4.90
N GLY A 160 -37.88 7.28 -5.43
CA GLY A 160 -36.81 8.27 -5.28
C GLY A 160 -35.71 8.20 -6.34
N ALA A 161 -35.83 7.33 -7.35
CA ALA A 161 -34.90 7.33 -8.48
C ALA A 161 -35.11 8.59 -9.35
N THR A 162 -34.04 9.35 -9.57
CA THR A 162 -34.03 10.55 -10.39
C THR A 162 -33.25 10.36 -11.69
N SER A 163 -32.23 9.49 -11.66
CA SER A 163 -31.31 9.24 -12.78
C SER A 163 -31.02 7.74 -12.92
N CYS A 164 -30.33 7.38 -14.00
CA CYS A 164 -29.99 5.99 -14.30
C CYS A 164 -28.61 5.89 -14.94
N PHE A 165 -27.79 4.97 -14.47
CA PHE A 165 -26.59 4.52 -15.17
C PHE A 165 -26.87 3.15 -15.79
N PHE A 166 -26.49 2.95 -17.04
CA PHE A 166 -26.71 1.69 -17.74
C PHE A 166 -25.42 1.10 -18.28
N ILE A 167 -25.35 -0.23 -18.31
CA ILE A 167 -24.31 -1.00 -18.99
C ILE A 167 -24.99 -2.07 -19.84
N GLN A 168 -24.67 -2.09 -21.12
CA GLN A 168 -25.10 -3.10 -22.07
C GLN A 168 -23.98 -4.12 -22.27
N LEU A 169 -24.33 -5.39 -22.05
CA LEU A 169 -23.44 -6.53 -22.11
C LEU A 169 -23.88 -7.46 -23.23
N GLU A 170 -22.92 -7.93 -24.01
CA GLU A 170 -23.14 -8.91 -25.08
C GLU A 170 -22.26 -10.14 -24.88
N LEU A 171 -22.84 -11.32 -25.04
CA LEU A 171 -22.09 -12.57 -25.09
C LEU A 171 -21.29 -12.64 -26.41
N THR A 172 -19.99 -12.92 -26.31
CA THR A 172 -19.10 -13.01 -27.49
C THR A 172 -18.98 -14.43 -28.05
N SER A 173 -19.20 -15.46 -27.23
CA SER A 173 -19.24 -16.87 -27.66
C SER A 173 -20.66 -17.31 -27.98
N ALA A 174 -20.87 -17.88 -29.17
CA ALA A 174 -22.18 -18.36 -29.62
C ALA A 174 -22.72 -19.51 -28.73
N GLN A 175 -21.84 -20.24 -28.05
CA GLN A 175 -22.21 -21.38 -27.19
C GLN A 175 -22.39 -20.99 -25.72
N ALA A 176 -21.90 -19.82 -25.30
CA ALA A 176 -22.09 -19.33 -23.94
C ALA A 176 -23.52 -18.86 -23.70
N THR A 177 -24.03 -19.10 -22.50
CA THR A 177 -25.31 -18.56 -22.01
C THR A 177 -25.07 -17.82 -20.69
N TRP A 178 -25.93 -16.88 -20.32
CA TRP A 178 -25.78 -16.17 -19.04
C TRP A 178 -25.83 -17.11 -17.84
N ALA A 179 -26.64 -18.18 -17.92
CA ALA A 179 -26.67 -19.24 -16.91
C ALA A 179 -25.33 -19.98 -16.78
N SER A 180 -24.64 -20.28 -17.89
CA SER A 180 -23.37 -21.03 -17.86
C SER A 180 -22.22 -20.25 -17.25
N LEU A 181 -22.33 -18.92 -17.16
CA LEU A 181 -21.33 -18.05 -16.55
C LEU A 181 -21.39 -18.06 -15.02
N GLY A 182 -22.54 -18.38 -14.41
CA GLY A 182 -22.68 -18.49 -12.94
C GLY A 182 -22.35 -17.22 -12.16
N MET A 183 -22.41 -16.04 -12.79
CA MET A 183 -21.99 -14.76 -12.19
C MET A 183 -23.01 -14.26 -11.17
N GLN A 184 -22.53 -13.95 -9.96
CA GLN A 184 -23.33 -13.24 -8.95
C GLN A 184 -23.09 -11.73 -9.01
N SER A 185 -21.86 -11.34 -9.32
CA SER A 185 -21.43 -9.97 -9.56
C SER A 185 -20.50 -9.93 -10.76
N LEU A 186 -20.44 -8.77 -11.41
CA LEU A 186 -19.52 -8.44 -12.47
C LEU A 186 -18.55 -7.38 -11.94
N ARG A 187 -17.29 -7.77 -11.74
CA ARG A 187 -16.23 -6.84 -11.35
C ARG A 187 -15.81 -6.00 -12.55
N VAL A 188 -15.93 -4.68 -12.43
CA VAL A 188 -15.52 -3.72 -13.46
C VAL A 188 -14.45 -2.77 -12.93
N TYR A 189 -13.49 -2.42 -13.79
CA TYR A 189 -12.57 -1.33 -13.57
C TYR A 189 -13.11 -0.05 -14.20
N LEU A 190 -13.15 1.03 -13.42
CA LEU A 190 -13.56 2.36 -13.85
C LEU A 190 -12.34 3.08 -14.44
N ASP A 191 -12.30 3.18 -15.76
CA ASP A 191 -11.24 3.85 -16.51
C ASP A 191 -11.68 5.26 -16.94
N GLY A 192 -10.77 6.22 -16.94
CA GLY A 192 -11.04 7.61 -17.31
C GLY A 192 -10.25 8.62 -16.49
N GLU A 193 -10.60 9.89 -16.66
CA GLU A 193 -10.03 11.00 -15.91
C GLU A 193 -10.37 10.89 -14.40
N PRO A 194 -9.45 11.23 -13.48
CA PRO A 194 -9.66 11.03 -12.04
C PRO A 194 -10.96 11.63 -11.49
N SER A 195 -11.35 12.82 -11.97
CA SER A 195 -12.59 13.48 -11.57
C SER A 195 -13.83 12.71 -12.01
N GLN A 196 -13.86 12.24 -13.27
CA GLN A 196 -14.97 11.44 -13.81
C GLN A 196 -15.09 10.10 -13.08
N VAL A 197 -13.97 9.40 -12.89
CA VAL A 197 -13.94 8.11 -12.18
C VAL A 197 -14.39 8.26 -10.72
N SER A 198 -13.96 9.33 -10.05
CA SER A 198 -14.38 9.65 -8.69
C SER A 198 -15.90 9.83 -8.58
N VAL A 199 -16.49 10.65 -9.45
CA VAL A 199 -17.95 10.90 -9.45
C VAL A 199 -18.72 9.62 -9.79
N LEU A 200 -18.25 8.85 -10.77
CA LEU A 200 -18.89 7.57 -11.15
C LEU A 200 -18.86 6.56 -10.01
N ARG A 201 -17.72 6.40 -9.34
CA ARG A 201 -17.60 5.53 -8.17
C ARG A 201 -18.53 5.97 -7.04
N GLU A 202 -18.60 7.28 -6.77
CA GLU A 202 -19.50 7.80 -5.74
C GLU A 202 -20.97 7.55 -6.09
N ALA A 203 -21.35 7.76 -7.35
CA ALA A 203 -22.70 7.50 -7.84
C ALA A 203 -23.07 6.01 -7.71
N LEU A 204 -22.20 5.11 -8.17
CA LEU A 204 -22.42 3.66 -8.14
C LEU A 204 -22.52 3.11 -6.71
N CYS A 205 -21.58 3.45 -5.84
CA CYS A 205 -21.49 2.87 -4.51
C CYS A 205 -22.28 3.63 -3.43
N GLY A 206 -22.75 4.85 -3.72
CA GLY A 206 -23.41 5.71 -2.75
C GLY A 206 -24.85 6.11 -3.08
N ARG A 207 -25.23 6.12 -4.37
CA ARG A 207 -26.52 6.68 -4.82
C ARG A 207 -27.46 5.67 -5.49
N VAL A 208 -27.01 4.44 -5.75
CA VAL A 208 -27.83 3.40 -6.37
C VAL A 208 -28.86 2.87 -5.38
N LEU A 209 -30.13 2.92 -5.78
CA LEU A 209 -31.29 2.42 -5.02
C LEU A 209 -31.67 0.99 -5.39
N GLY A 210 -31.27 0.53 -6.58
CA GLY A 210 -31.53 -0.81 -7.06
C GLY A 210 -31.14 -1.01 -8.52
N ALA A 211 -30.98 -2.28 -8.90
CA ALA A 211 -30.67 -2.69 -10.27
C ALA A 211 -31.93 -3.23 -10.97
N LEU A 212 -32.07 -2.92 -12.24
CA LEU A 212 -33.09 -3.47 -13.15
C LEU A 212 -32.36 -4.11 -14.34
N VAL A 213 -32.94 -5.14 -14.93
CA VAL A 213 -32.39 -5.81 -16.11
C VAL A 213 -33.36 -5.75 -17.28
N GLN A 214 -32.83 -5.40 -18.44
CA GLN A 214 -33.50 -5.44 -19.73
C GLN A 214 -32.94 -6.63 -20.53
N THR A 215 -33.80 -7.61 -20.80
CA THR A 215 -33.47 -8.82 -21.57
C THR A 215 -34.10 -8.84 -22.96
N ALA A 216 -35.02 -7.92 -23.25
CA ALA A 216 -35.67 -7.77 -24.54
C ALA A 216 -35.59 -6.31 -25.03
N PRO A 217 -35.60 -6.06 -26.35
CA PRO A 217 -35.61 -4.70 -26.89
C PRO A 217 -36.83 -3.88 -26.45
N THR A 218 -37.97 -4.55 -26.27
CA THR A 218 -39.25 -3.95 -25.86
C THR A 218 -39.81 -4.66 -24.63
N GLY A 219 -40.58 -3.93 -23.83
CA GLY A 219 -41.21 -4.43 -22.61
C GLY A 219 -40.59 -3.89 -21.31
N PRO A 220 -41.20 -4.21 -20.17
CA PRO A 220 -40.79 -3.68 -18.87
C PRO A 220 -39.44 -4.27 -18.43
N TRP A 221 -38.63 -3.46 -17.75
CA TRP A 221 -37.41 -3.96 -17.13
C TRP A 221 -37.76 -4.79 -15.89
N GLN A 222 -37.03 -5.89 -15.71
CA GLN A 222 -37.26 -6.80 -14.60
C GLN A 222 -36.45 -6.33 -13.39
N ARG A 223 -37.05 -6.43 -12.19
CA ARG A 223 -36.36 -6.06 -10.96
C ARG A 223 -35.22 -7.03 -10.66
N GLY A 224 -34.07 -6.46 -10.34
CA GLY A 224 -32.97 -7.19 -9.72
C GLY A 224 -33.25 -7.55 -8.26
N GLY A 225 -32.32 -8.30 -7.69
CA GLY A 225 -32.28 -8.55 -6.25
C GLY A 225 -32.03 -7.26 -5.45
N LYS A 226 -31.97 -7.39 -4.13
CA LYS A 226 -31.67 -6.25 -3.22
C LYS A 226 -30.19 -5.86 -3.16
N SER A 227 -29.32 -6.61 -3.84
CA SER A 227 -27.89 -6.34 -3.87
C SER A 227 -27.61 -5.03 -4.60
N LEU A 228 -26.70 -4.22 -4.04
CA LEU A 228 -26.25 -2.95 -4.60
C LEU A 228 -24.79 -3.07 -5.05
N PRO A 229 -24.30 -2.20 -5.94
CA PRO A 229 -22.89 -2.12 -6.28
C PRO A 229 -22.01 -1.96 -5.04
N GLN A 230 -20.91 -2.73 -4.98
CA GLN A 230 -19.95 -2.70 -3.89
C GLN A 230 -18.59 -2.20 -4.36
N ALA A 231 -17.97 -1.33 -3.57
CA ALA A 231 -16.61 -0.88 -3.83
C ALA A 231 -15.62 -2.01 -3.49
N VAL A 232 -14.56 -2.11 -4.28
CA VAL A 232 -13.54 -3.17 -4.20
C VAL A 232 -12.20 -2.55 -3.82
N GLY A 233 -11.37 -3.31 -3.10
CA GLY A 233 -10.01 -2.93 -2.71
C GLY A 233 -9.79 -2.80 -1.20
N PHE A 234 -10.75 -3.17 -0.37
CA PHE A 234 -10.70 -2.98 1.08
C PHE A 234 -10.46 -4.28 1.85
N GLU A 235 -10.70 -5.43 1.23
CA GLU A 235 -10.60 -6.74 1.88
C GLU A 235 -9.16 -7.27 1.89
N GLU A 236 -8.89 -8.25 2.77
CA GLU A 236 -7.54 -8.84 2.91
C GLU A 236 -7.06 -9.54 1.64
N HIS A 237 -7.95 -10.26 0.97
CA HIS A 237 -7.67 -10.92 -0.31
C HIS A 237 -7.53 -9.92 -1.48
N GLU A 238 -7.76 -8.64 -1.22
CA GLU A 238 -7.59 -7.54 -2.17
C GLU A 238 -6.34 -6.71 -1.81
N ALA A 239 -5.44 -7.19 -0.95
CA ALA A 239 -4.21 -6.48 -0.62
C ALA A 239 -3.19 -6.50 -1.77
N LEU A 240 -2.54 -5.36 -2.02
CA LEU A 240 -1.37 -5.24 -2.93
C LEU A 240 -0.12 -5.80 -2.25
N ILE A 241 0.09 -5.41 -1.01
CA ILE A 241 1.27 -5.78 -0.22
C ILE A 241 0.86 -6.62 0.97
N ASP A 242 1.62 -7.68 1.20
CA ASP A 242 1.40 -8.56 2.33
C ASP A 242 2.03 -7.89 3.56
N PHE A 243 1.22 -7.58 4.57
CA PHE A 243 1.69 -7.04 5.84
C PHE A 243 2.14 -8.18 6.74
N ASP A 244 3.22 -7.96 7.47
CA ASP A 244 3.63 -8.87 8.53
C ASP A 244 2.52 -8.94 9.60
N ALA A 245 2.26 -10.12 10.17
CA ALA A 245 1.25 -10.31 11.21
C ALA A 245 1.47 -9.42 12.45
N ARG A 246 2.70 -8.91 12.64
CA ARG A 246 3.05 -7.93 13.68
C ARG A 246 2.47 -6.54 13.42
N SER A 247 2.15 -6.20 12.17
CA SER A 247 1.65 -4.88 11.77
C SER A 247 0.12 -4.87 11.67
N HIS A 248 -0.50 -3.76 12.10
CA HIS A 248 -1.94 -3.60 11.99
C HIS A 248 -2.39 -3.46 10.51
N PRO A 249 -3.34 -4.25 10.00
CA PRO A 249 -3.81 -4.17 8.60
C PRO A 249 -4.42 -2.82 8.21
N ALA A 250 -4.89 -2.06 9.20
CA ALA A 250 -5.47 -0.72 9.01
C ALA A 250 -4.48 0.25 8.33
N TYR A 251 -3.20 0.14 8.67
CA TYR A 251 -2.15 0.98 8.10
C TYR A 251 -1.83 0.62 6.65
N ARG A 252 -1.99 -0.65 6.27
CA ARG A 252 -1.86 -1.05 4.86
C ARG A 252 -2.82 -0.28 3.97
N LEU A 253 -4.10 -0.19 4.36
CA LEU A 253 -5.11 0.50 3.57
C LEU A 253 -4.77 1.98 3.38
N LEU A 254 -4.20 2.64 4.40
CA LEU A 254 -3.74 4.02 4.27
C LEU A 254 -2.58 4.14 3.28
N THR A 255 -1.56 3.28 3.39
CA THR A 255 -0.43 3.27 2.47
C THR A 255 -0.91 3.04 1.03
N GLU A 256 -1.79 2.05 0.81
CA GLU A 256 -2.32 1.74 -0.51
C GLU A 256 -3.18 2.88 -1.07
N TYR A 257 -3.99 3.54 -0.23
CA TYR A 257 -4.79 4.70 -0.63
C TYR A 257 -3.94 5.87 -1.11
N PHE A 258 -2.90 6.25 -0.36
CA PHE A 258 -2.06 7.38 -0.75
C PHE A 258 -1.07 7.03 -1.87
N ALA A 259 -0.51 5.82 -1.87
CA ALA A 259 0.49 5.44 -2.85
C ALA A 259 -0.10 4.98 -4.19
N PHE A 260 -1.27 4.32 -4.18
CA PHE A 260 -1.91 3.81 -5.40
C PHE A 260 -3.46 3.81 -5.32
N PRO A 261 -4.10 4.99 -5.35
CA PRO A 261 -5.55 5.11 -5.19
C PRO A 261 -6.37 4.41 -6.31
N GLU A 262 -5.77 4.19 -7.48
CA GLU A 262 -6.42 3.49 -8.60
C GLU A 262 -6.82 2.04 -8.26
N LYS A 263 -6.21 1.45 -7.24
CA LYS A 263 -6.61 0.17 -6.63
C LYS A 263 -8.11 0.14 -6.29
N PHE A 264 -8.68 1.28 -5.90
CA PHE A 264 -10.06 1.43 -5.44
C PHE A 264 -11.03 1.85 -6.56
N ASN A 265 -10.59 1.86 -7.82
CA ASN A 265 -11.44 2.15 -8.99
C ASN A 265 -12.17 0.90 -9.49
N PHE A 266 -12.37 -0.10 -8.63
CA PHE A 266 -13.08 -1.33 -8.96
C PHE A 266 -14.44 -1.35 -8.26
N VAL A 267 -15.46 -1.81 -8.98
CA VAL A 267 -16.81 -1.96 -8.46
C VAL A 267 -17.36 -3.33 -8.84
N ASP A 268 -17.88 -4.04 -7.86
CA ASP A 268 -18.63 -5.27 -8.08
C ASP A 268 -20.10 -4.92 -8.33
N LEU A 269 -20.51 -5.05 -9.58
CA LEU A 269 -21.86 -4.77 -10.03
C LEU A 269 -22.73 -6.01 -9.87
N PRO A 270 -23.82 -5.98 -9.09
CA PRO A 270 -24.65 -7.16 -8.90
C PRO A 270 -25.32 -7.59 -10.20
N CYS A 271 -25.28 -8.88 -10.51
CA CYS A 271 -25.94 -9.50 -11.66
C CYS A 271 -27.30 -10.08 -11.21
N PRO A 272 -28.43 -9.51 -11.66
CA PRO A 272 -29.75 -10.04 -11.35
C PRO A 272 -29.96 -11.49 -11.81
N LYS A 273 -30.71 -12.29 -11.05
CA LYS A 273 -31.06 -13.68 -11.46
C LYS A 273 -31.75 -13.74 -12.84
N ALA A 274 -32.59 -12.75 -13.14
CA ALA A 274 -33.24 -12.59 -14.43
C ALA A 274 -32.26 -12.47 -15.62
N MET A 275 -31.02 -12.04 -15.38
CA MET A 275 -29.95 -12.07 -16.39
C MET A 275 -29.53 -13.52 -16.69
N ALA A 276 -29.30 -14.32 -15.65
CA ALA A 276 -28.91 -15.73 -15.79
C ALA A 276 -30.00 -16.58 -16.47
N GLU A 277 -31.27 -16.28 -16.18
CA GLU A 277 -32.44 -16.95 -16.77
C GLU A 277 -32.75 -16.49 -18.21
N SER A 278 -32.07 -15.45 -18.70
CA SER A 278 -32.28 -14.90 -20.02
C SER A 278 -31.69 -15.77 -21.13
N GLY A 279 -32.48 -16.04 -22.17
CA GLY A 279 -32.00 -16.59 -23.44
C GLY A 279 -31.43 -15.54 -24.41
N ALA A 280 -31.44 -14.26 -24.03
CA ALA A 280 -30.98 -13.18 -24.90
C ALA A 280 -29.46 -13.13 -25.04
N ARG A 281 -28.97 -12.76 -26.22
CA ARG A 281 -27.52 -12.55 -26.46
C ARG A 281 -26.98 -11.27 -25.84
N THR A 282 -27.87 -10.28 -25.68
CA THR A 282 -27.55 -8.96 -25.18
C THR A 282 -28.48 -8.64 -24.02
N VAL A 283 -27.93 -8.09 -22.95
CA VAL A 283 -28.68 -7.66 -21.77
C VAL A 283 -28.20 -6.28 -21.35
N THR A 284 -29.10 -5.44 -20.85
CA THR A 284 -28.74 -4.12 -20.32
C THR A 284 -29.08 -4.08 -18.84
N LEU A 285 -28.08 -3.77 -18.01
CA LEU A 285 -28.22 -3.53 -16.59
C LEU A 285 -28.44 -2.03 -16.37
N HIS A 286 -29.53 -1.68 -15.68
CA HIS A 286 -29.91 -0.31 -15.37
C HIS A 286 -29.85 -0.11 -13.86
N TYR A 287 -28.93 0.73 -13.39
CA TYR A 287 -28.75 1.08 -11.99
C TYR A 287 -29.47 2.40 -11.72
N MET A 288 -30.55 2.33 -10.95
CA MET A 288 -31.40 3.48 -10.66
C MET A 288 -30.81 4.27 -9.48
N MET A 289 -30.63 5.57 -9.65
CA MET A 289 -29.89 6.43 -8.73
C MET A 289 -30.72 7.59 -8.20
N SER A 290 -30.40 8.06 -7.00
CA SER A 290 -31.01 9.26 -6.38
C SER A 290 -30.00 10.41 -6.22
N GLY A 291 -30.51 11.62 -5.97
CA GLY A 291 -29.69 12.74 -5.51
C GLY A 291 -28.74 13.36 -6.54
N LEU A 292 -28.75 12.90 -7.80
CA LEU A 292 -28.09 13.57 -8.93
C LEU A 292 -29.12 14.46 -9.62
N ARG A 293 -28.90 15.77 -9.56
CA ARG A 293 -29.68 16.72 -10.36
C ARG A 293 -29.08 16.78 -11.76
N SER A 294 -29.93 16.80 -12.78
CA SER A 294 -29.49 16.83 -14.19
C SER A 294 -28.69 18.08 -14.56
N ASP A 295 -28.79 19.15 -13.79
CA ASP A 295 -28.07 20.42 -13.98
C ASP A 295 -26.76 20.52 -13.18
N SER A 296 -26.38 19.48 -12.44
CA SER A 296 -25.15 19.48 -11.63
C SER A 296 -23.90 19.20 -12.47
N ASP A 297 -22.75 19.75 -12.05
CA ASP A 297 -21.45 19.48 -12.66
C ASP A 297 -21.14 17.96 -12.66
N ASP A 298 -21.51 17.25 -11.59
CA ASP A 298 -21.40 15.80 -11.48
C ASP A 298 -22.18 15.09 -12.61
N ALA A 299 -23.42 15.51 -12.88
CA ALA A 299 -24.22 14.93 -13.95
C ALA A 299 -23.62 15.19 -15.34
N GLN A 300 -23.09 16.39 -15.58
CA GLN A 300 -22.42 16.74 -16.84
C GLN A 300 -21.16 15.88 -17.06
N LEU A 301 -20.37 15.64 -16.01
CA LEU A 301 -19.22 14.72 -16.10
C LEU A 301 -19.66 13.30 -16.42
N LEU A 302 -20.75 12.82 -15.82
CA LEU A 302 -21.29 11.48 -16.07
C LEU A 302 -21.90 11.34 -17.48
N GLU A 303 -22.45 12.40 -18.07
CA GLU A 303 -23.00 12.38 -19.43
C GLU A 303 -21.92 12.13 -20.50
N THR A 304 -20.65 12.41 -20.21
CA THR A 304 -19.52 12.12 -21.10
C THR A 304 -19.03 10.68 -21.04
N LEU A 305 -19.64 9.83 -20.21
CA LEU A 305 -19.28 8.41 -20.10
C LEU A 305 -19.64 7.62 -21.35
N ASP A 306 -18.73 6.74 -21.76
CA ASP A 306 -18.90 5.78 -22.84
C ASP A 306 -18.55 4.35 -22.41
N GLU A 307 -18.61 3.39 -23.34
CA GLU A 307 -18.29 1.99 -23.08
C GLU A 307 -16.84 1.75 -22.64
N LYS A 308 -15.90 2.64 -22.97
CA LYS A 308 -14.48 2.47 -22.67
C LYS A 308 -14.17 2.77 -21.21
N ASN A 309 -15.05 3.54 -20.55
CA ASN A 309 -14.91 3.82 -19.12
C ASN A 309 -15.17 2.59 -18.24
N ILE A 310 -15.78 1.53 -18.77
CA ILE A 310 -16.11 0.31 -18.02
C ILE A 310 -15.35 -0.87 -18.61
N VAL A 311 -14.23 -1.23 -17.96
CA VAL A 311 -13.31 -2.24 -18.48
C VAL A 311 -13.42 -3.54 -17.67
N LEU A 312 -13.58 -4.66 -18.37
CA LEU A 312 -13.62 -6.00 -17.79
C LEU A 312 -12.23 -6.66 -17.82
N GLY A 313 -12.03 -7.68 -16.99
CA GLY A 313 -10.79 -8.46 -17.01
C GLY A 313 -9.58 -7.71 -16.46
N CYS A 314 -9.79 -6.71 -15.61
CA CYS A 314 -8.72 -5.92 -15.00
C CYS A 314 -8.37 -6.38 -13.60
N THR A 315 -7.11 -6.17 -13.20
CA THR A 315 -6.62 -6.37 -11.82
C THR A 315 -5.45 -5.45 -11.55
N PRO A 316 -5.31 -4.91 -10.33
CA PRO A 316 -4.06 -4.28 -9.93
C PRO A 316 -2.93 -5.29 -9.99
N VAL A 317 -1.76 -4.83 -10.37
CA VAL A 317 -0.52 -5.60 -10.40
C VAL A 317 0.54 -4.87 -9.62
N VAL A 318 1.32 -5.63 -8.86
CA VAL A 318 2.34 -5.12 -7.96
C VAL A 318 3.70 -5.74 -8.28
N ASN A 319 4.75 -4.91 -8.31
CA ASN A 319 6.11 -5.33 -8.63
C ASN A 319 6.80 -5.97 -7.42
N LEU A 320 6.30 -7.14 -7.03
CA LEU A 320 6.83 -7.98 -5.95
C LEU A 320 6.85 -9.44 -6.38
N PHE A 321 7.95 -10.13 -6.10
CA PHE A 321 8.13 -11.53 -6.46
C PHE A 321 9.09 -12.22 -5.48
N ALA A 322 8.82 -13.49 -5.21
CA ALA A 322 9.75 -14.34 -4.47
C ALA A 322 10.89 -14.78 -5.38
N GLN A 323 12.12 -14.75 -4.86
CA GLN A 323 13.32 -15.18 -5.57
C GLN A 323 14.38 -15.62 -4.56
N ARG A 324 15.25 -16.57 -4.96
CA ARG A 324 16.46 -16.88 -4.21
C ARG A 324 17.54 -15.85 -4.53
N ALA A 325 18.15 -15.28 -3.50
CA ALA A 325 19.32 -14.43 -3.65
C ALA A 325 20.56 -15.27 -4.00
N ASP A 326 21.57 -14.61 -4.57
CA ASP A 326 22.86 -15.23 -4.83
C ASP A 326 23.49 -15.71 -3.52
N PRO A 327 24.09 -16.93 -3.50
CA PRO A 327 24.63 -17.50 -2.28
C PRO A 327 25.72 -16.63 -1.64
N ILE A 328 25.61 -16.43 -0.32
CA ILE A 328 26.56 -15.61 0.44
C ILE A 328 27.60 -16.52 1.07
N ARG A 329 28.87 -16.33 0.71
CA ARG A 329 29.98 -17.00 1.37
C ARG A 329 30.41 -16.21 2.60
N ILE A 330 30.21 -16.78 3.78
CA ILE A 330 30.63 -16.21 5.05
C ILE A 330 32.11 -16.54 5.27
N THR A 331 32.90 -15.49 5.50
CA THR A 331 34.35 -15.59 5.79
C THR A 331 34.69 -15.11 7.19
N HIS A 332 33.74 -14.50 7.90
CA HIS A 332 33.91 -13.81 9.18
C HIS A 332 34.97 -12.70 9.16
N THR A 333 35.40 -12.25 7.98
CA THR A 333 36.33 -11.12 7.80
C THR A 333 35.61 -9.77 7.74
N GLY A 334 34.33 -9.78 7.43
CA GLY A 334 33.45 -8.61 7.41
C GLY A 334 32.31 -8.77 8.39
N ASN A 335 31.77 -7.64 8.86
CA ASN A 335 30.69 -7.61 9.84
C ASN A 335 29.30 -7.84 9.21
N SER A 336 29.19 -7.58 7.90
CA SER A 336 27.95 -7.67 7.13
C SER A 336 28.26 -8.13 5.70
N TYR A 337 27.27 -8.72 5.02
CA TYR A 337 27.40 -9.26 3.67
C TYR A 337 26.22 -8.79 2.80
N PRO A 338 26.43 -8.34 1.55
CA PRO A 338 25.34 -7.87 0.71
C PRO A 338 24.41 -9.01 0.31
N VAL A 339 23.11 -8.75 0.33
CA VAL A 339 22.05 -9.67 -0.13
C VAL A 339 21.63 -9.25 -1.54
N LEU A 340 22.06 -10.01 -2.54
CA LEU A 340 21.84 -9.68 -3.94
C LEU A 340 20.85 -10.66 -4.58
N PRO A 341 19.65 -10.21 -5.02
CA PRO A 341 18.74 -11.08 -5.76
C PRO A 341 19.34 -11.63 -7.07
N ASP A 342 20.12 -10.80 -7.78
CA ASP A 342 20.89 -11.17 -8.97
C ASP A 342 22.13 -10.25 -9.05
N ALA A 343 23.32 -10.76 -8.73
CA ALA A 343 24.55 -9.97 -8.71
C ALA A 343 24.95 -9.45 -10.10
N ARG A 344 24.52 -10.10 -11.19
CA ARG A 344 24.86 -9.65 -12.56
C ARG A 344 24.17 -8.34 -12.91
N ARG A 345 23.02 -8.07 -12.29
CA ARG A 345 22.16 -6.92 -12.55
C ARG A 345 21.66 -6.31 -11.25
N ALA A 346 22.52 -6.23 -10.23
CA ALA A 346 22.16 -5.78 -8.88
C ALA A 346 21.37 -4.45 -8.88
N PHE A 347 21.76 -3.49 -9.75
CA PHE A 347 21.07 -2.20 -9.88
C PHE A 347 19.56 -2.29 -10.13
N GLY A 348 19.10 -3.37 -10.78
CA GLY A 348 17.71 -3.56 -11.17
C GLY A 348 16.85 -4.29 -10.15
N TYR A 349 17.40 -4.62 -8.98
CA TYR A 349 16.71 -5.33 -7.92
C TYR A 349 16.90 -4.62 -6.58
N GLU A 350 15.89 -4.71 -5.74
CA GLU A 350 15.94 -4.30 -4.33
C GLU A 350 15.24 -5.37 -3.50
N VAL A 351 15.84 -5.70 -2.36
CA VAL A 351 15.29 -6.65 -1.40
C VAL A 351 14.17 -5.94 -0.63
N HIS A 352 12.95 -6.42 -0.75
CA HIS A 352 11.80 -5.92 0.00
C HIS A 352 11.70 -6.60 1.37
N SER A 353 11.92 -7.91 1.44
CA SER A 353 12.05 -8.66 2.69
C SER A 353 12.99 -9.86 2.52
N VAL A 354 13.70 -10.19 3.59
CA VAL A 354 14.40 -11.47 3.73
C VAL A 354 13.44 -12.42 4.42
N ASP A 355 13.07 -13.49 3.72
CA ASP A 355 12.01 -14.40 4.15
C ASP A 355 12.61 -15.62 4.87
N ARG A 356 13.76 -16.13 4.40
CA ARG A 356 14.46 -17.25 5.03
C ARG A 356 15.98 -17.16 4.84
N VAL A 357 16.74 -17.51 5.87
CA VAL A 357 18.20 -17.63 5.82
C VAL A 357 18.59 -19.00 6.33
N PHE A 358 19.30 -19.78 5.52
CA PHE A 358 19.70 -21.12 5.91
C PHE A 358 21.02 -21.53 5.27
N ARG A 359 21.76 -22.38 5.98
CA ARG A 359 22.96 -23.03 5.49
C ARG A 359 22.60 -24.43 4.99
N VAL A 360 23.13 -24.77 3.82
CA VAL A 360 23.06 -26.15 3.30
C VAL A 360 24.41 -26.81 3.55
N GLN A 361 24.42 -27.88 4.35
CA GLN A 361 25.59 -28.72 4.58
C GLN A 361 25.37 -30.09 3.94
N GLN A 362 26.31 -30.54 3.11
CA GLN A 362 26.29 -31.93 2.68
C GLN A 362 26.93 -32.81 3.75
N THR A 363 26.13 -33.69 4.34
CA THR A 363 26.57 -34.68 5.32
C THR A 363 26.63 -36.07 4.67
N PRO A 364 27.37 -37.04 5.24
CA PRO A 364 27.41 -38.41 4.72
C PRO A 364 26.05 -39.12 4.65
N GLN A 365 25.04 -38.59 5.34
CA GLN A 365 23.67 -39.13 5.42
C GLN A 365 22.66 -38.35 4.56
N GLY A 366 23.07 -37.26 3.88
CA GLY A 366 22.22 -36.41 3.04
C GLY A 366 22.49 -34.92 3.22
N GLU A 367 21.63 -34.07 2.65
CA GLU A 367 21.67 -32.62 2.88
C GLU A 367 21.07 -32.29 4.25
N SER A 368 21.84 -31.60 5.09
CA SER A 368 21.37 -31.01 6.34
C SER A 368 21.16 -29.51 6.12
N ILE A 369 19.98 -29.01 6.51
CA ILE A 369 19.61 -27.61 6.43
C ILE A 369 19.64 -27.05 7.85
N ALA A 370 20.53 -26.09 8.10
CA ALA A 370 20.56 -25.35 9.35
C ALA A 370 19.99 -23.94 9.13
N GLU A 371 18.83 -23.66 9.72
CA GLU A 371 18.14 -22.39 9.59
C GLU A 371 18.66 -21.37 10.61
N PHE A 372 18.80 -20.11 10.17
CA PHE A 372 19.12 -18.98 11.03
C PHE A 372 17.82 -18.21 11.33
N ARG A 373 17.61 -17.83 12.59
CA ARG A 373 16.39 -17.11 13.00
C ARG A 373 16.59 -15.60 12.98
N PRO A 374 15.53 -14.78 12.77
CA PRO A 374 15.65 -13.34 12.92
C PRO A 374 16.06 -12.97 14.35
N PHE A 375 17.06 -12.09 14.48
CA PHE A 375 17.63 -11.68 15.77
C PHE A 375 16.61 -10.98 16.67
N TYR A 376 15.70 -10.19 16.10
CA TYR A 376 14.66 -9.51 16.88
C TYR A 376 13.35 -10.31 17.00
N SER A 377 13.39 -11.64 16.81
CA SER A 377 12.20 -12.49 16.96
C SER A 377 11.84 -12.70 18.44
N LEU A 378 10.57 -12.96 18.75
CA LEU A 378 10.15 -13.29 20.12
C LEU A 378 10.47 -14.75 20.52
N GLN A 379 11.19 -15.50 19.67
CA GLN A 379 11.38 -16.95 19.79
C GLN A 379 12.73 -17.37 20.39
N HIS A 380 13.36 -16.51 21.20
CA HIS A 380 14.64 -16.82 21.84
C HIS A 380 14.54 -17.96 22.87
N ASP A 381 13.35 -18.17 23.45
CA ASP A 381 13.11 -19.11 24.55
C ASP A 381 13.01 -20.59 24.11
N HIS A 382 12.73 -20.85 22.82
CA HIS A 382 12.64 -22.22 22.30
C HIS A 382 14.00 -22.93 22.27
N LEU A 383 15.09 -22.19 22.17
CA LEU A 383 16.46 -22.74 22.11
C LEU A 383 16.93 -23.33 23.45
N LEU A 384 16.32 -22.92 24.58
CA LEU A 384 16.64 -23.50 25.89
C LEU A 384 16.01 -24.89 26.09
N ARG A 385 15.06 -25.32 25.24
CA ARG A 385 14.26 -26.53 25.47
C ARG A 385 14.67 -27.74 24.62
N GLU A 386 15.28 -27.54 23.45
CA GLU A 386 15.51 -28.63 22.48
C GLU A 386 16.93 -29.19 22.40
N GLY A 387 17.87 -28.73 23.24
CA GLY A 387 19.22 -29.32 23.31
C GLY A 387 20.05 -29.17 22.02
N GLU A 388 19.57 -28.43 21.02
CA GLU A 388 20.36 -27.98 19.89
C GLU A 388 21.31 -26.86 20.35
N SER A 389 22.61 -27.10 20.15
CA SER A 389 23.67 -26.14 20.43
C SER A 389 23.52 -24.88 19.56
N GLY A 390 23.66 -23.71 20.19
CA GLY A 390 23.92 -22.43 19.53
C GLY A 390 22.73 -21.73 18.90
N GLY A 391 22.22 -20.70 19.57
CA GLY A 391 21.31 -19.74 18.93
C GLY A 391 22.02 -19.01 17.78
N ARG A 392 21.65 -19.35 16.55
CA ARG A 392 22.14 -18.73 15.32
C ARG A 392 21.09 -17.79 14.77
N TYR A 393 21.45 -16.51 14.69
CA TYR A 393 20.56 -15.46 14.29
C TYR A 393 21.09 -14.64 13.13
N TRP A 394 20.20 -13.93 12.48
CA TRP A 394 20.53 -12.93 11.49
C TRP A 394 19.74 -11.66 11.71
N TYR A 395 20.30 -10.54 11.30
CA TYR A 395 19.56 -9.30 11.13
C TYR A 395 19.98 -8.63 9.82
N VAL A 396 19.09 -7.80 9.28
CA VAL A 396 19.32 -7.08 8.04
C VAL A 396 19.35 -5.59 8.34
N HIS A 397 20.28 -4.89 7.71
CA HIS A 397 20.34 -3.44 7.73
C HIS A 397 20.38 -2.92 6.28
N ARG A 398 19.80 -1.73 6.05
CA ARG A 398 19.78 -1.10 4.74
C ARG A 398 20.55 0.22 4.77
N ASP A 399 21.62 0.34 3.99
CA ASP A 399 22.42 1.57 3.87
C ASP A 399 21.97 2.42 2.67
N GLU A 400 21.30 3.54 2.95
CA GLU A 400 20.85 4.51 1.95
C GLU A 400 21.99 5.21 1.20
N THR A 401 23.15 5.39 1.85
CA THR A 401 24.32 5.98 1.20
C THR A 401 24.89 5.02 0.17
N LEU A 402 24.93 3.73 0.51
CA LEU A 402 25.32 2.68 -0.41
C LEU A 402 24.30 2.53 -1.55
N ALA A 403 23.01 2.66 -1.27
CA ALA A 403 21.95 2.64 -2.29
C ALA A 403 22.16 3.68 -3.39
N GLN A 404 22.68 4.87 -3.03
CA GLN A 404 22.97 5.95 -3.98
C GLN A 404 24.25 5.72 -4.78
N GLN A 405 25.29 5.16 -4.16
CA GLN A 405 26.61 4.96 -4.78
C GLN A 405 26.70 3.67 -5.59
N SER A 406 26.14 2.59 -5.08
CA SER A 406 26.14 1.25 -5.66
C SER A 406 24.75 0.63 -5.54
N PRO A 407 23.82 1.04 -6.41
CA PRO A 407 22.45 0.56 -6.38
C PRO A 407 22.41 -0.98 -6.46
N GLY A 408 21.69 -1.61 -5.53
CA GLY A 408 21.49 -3.06 -5.41
C GLY A 408 22.23 -3.69 -4.23
N TYR A 409 23.23 -2.99 -3.68
CA TYR A 409 24.07 -3.48 -2.58
C TYR A 409 23.63 -2.95 -1.20
N GLU A 410 22.59 -2.13 -1.14
CA GLU A 410 22.17 -1.46 0.09
C GLU A 410 21.71 -2.40 1.21
N THR A 411 21.20 -3.58 0.88
CA THR A 411 20.71 -4.53 1.87
C THR A 411 21.83 -5.47 2.28
N GLU A 412 22.22 -5.39 3.55
CA GLU A 412 23.28 -6.22 4.11
C GLU A 412 22.75 -7.13 5.22
N LEU A 413 23.21 -8.37 5.22
CA LEU A 413 22.93 -9.40 6.21
C LEU A 413 24.10 -9.50 7.19
N SER A 414 23.79 -9.46 8.48
CA SER A 414 24.73 -9.72 9.55
C SER A 414 24.30 -10.97 10.31
N ILE A 415 25.27 -11.74 10.77
CA ILE A 415 25.06 -13.01 11.45
C ILE A 415 25.52 -12.87 12.89
N VAL A 416 24.71 -13.40 13.80
CA VAL A 416 25.02 -13.49 15.22
C VAL A 416 24.99 -14.95 15.60
N ASP A 417 26.15 -15.49 15.97
CA ASP A 417 26.30 -16.85 16.47
C ASP A 417 26.79 -16.80 17.91
N ILE A 418 25.98 -17.33 18.84
CA ILE A 418 26.29 -17.34 20.28
C ILE A 418 27.46 -18.29 20.58
N ASP A 419 27.56 -19.39 19.84
CA ASP A 419 28.58 -20.43 20.05
C ASP A 419 29.74 -20.28 19.05
N PHE A 420 29.97 -19.05 18.57
CA PHE A 420 31.00 -18.77 17.57
C PHE A 420 32.39 -19.13 18.08
N ASP A 421 33.04 -20.09 17.40
CA ASP A 421 34.43 -20.46 17.62
C ASP A 421 35.34 -19.88 16.53
N PRO A 422 36.12 -18.82 16.82
CA PRO A 422 37.03 -18.21 15.84
C PRO A 422 38.22 -19.11 15.45
N ALA A 423 38.51 -20.16 16.22
CA ALA A 423 39.60 -21.09 15.91
C ALA A 423 39.19 -22.16 14.89
N ALA A 424 37.89 -22.36 14.68
CA ALA A 424 37.37 -23.29 13.68
C ALA A 424 37.30 -22.64 12.29
N PRO A 425 37.77 -23.29 11.21
CA PRO A 425 37.57 -22.79 9.86
C PRO A 425 36.09 -22.89 9.47
N GLN A 426 35.35 -21.80 9.66
CA GLN A 426 33.96 -21.68 9.25
C GLN A 426 33.91 -20.99 7.88
N THR A 427 33.97 -21.76 6.79
CA THR A 427 33.54 -21.28 5.48
C THR A 427 32.15 -21.82 5.22
N ASP A 428 31.16 -20.97 5.43
CA ASP A 428 29.76 -21.33 5.29
C ASP A 428 29.18 -20.65 4.06
N THR A 429 28.31 -21.35 3.34
CA THR A 429 27.52 -20.76 2.24
C THR A 429 26.08 -20.67 2.70
N LEU A 430 25.57 -19.45 2.79
CA LEU A 430 24.16 -19.20 3.07
C LEU A 430 23.37 -19.14 1.78
N SER A 431 22.22 -19.79 1.82
CA SER A 431 21.12 -19.57 0.90
C SER A 431 20.11 -18.65 1.55
N VAL A 432 19.65 -17.64 0.80
CA VAL A 432 18.71 -16.64 1.29
C VAL A 432 17.52 -16.58 0.34
N ASP A 433 16.33 -16.84 0.87
CA ASP A 433 15.07 -16.62 0.16
C ASP A 433 14.60 -15.19 0.44
N VAL A 434 14.29 -14.44 -0.61
CA VAL A 434 13.89 -13.04 -0.52
C VAL A 434 12.62 -12.76 -1.32
N THR A 435 11.85 -11.79 -0.85
CA THR A 435 10.90 -11.07 -1.69
C THR A 435 11.59 -9.84 -2.23
N ALA A 436 11.60 -9.69 -3.56
CA ALA A 436 12.30 -8.62 -4.25
C ALA A 436 11.36 -7.77 -5.10
N THR A 437 11.82 -6.56 -5.42
CA THR A 437 11.21 -5.62 -6.35
C THR A 437 12.22 -5.17 -7.40
N ASN A 438 11.76 -4.58 -8.50
CA ASN A 438 12.60 -4.00 -9.56
C ASN A 438 12.83 -2.50 -9.41
N ARG A 439 12.62 -1.95 -8.20
CA ARG A 439 12.87 -0.54 -7.86
C ARG A 439 12.04 0.40 -8.75
N ASP A 440 12.70 1.37 -9.36
CA ASP A 440 12.08 2.35 -10.24
C ASP A 440 12.15 1.96 -11.72
N LEU A 441 12.73 0.79 -12.07
CA LEU A 441 12.75 0.32 -13.45
C LEU A 441 11.35 0.17 -14.08
N PRO A 442 10.31 -0.31 -13.37
CA PRO A 442 8.99 -0.41 -13.97
C PRO A 442 8.43 0.94 -14.42
N SER A 443 8.78 2.05 -13.76
CA SER A 443 8.35 3.40 -14.17
C SER A 443 8.92 3.85 -15.53
N LEU A 444 9.94 3.15 -16.03
CA LEU A 444 10.55 3.39 -17.34
C LEU A 444 9.91 2.53 -18.45
N LEU A 445 8.99 1.63 -18.11
CA LEU A 445 8.25 0.84 -19.10
C LEU A 445 7.42 1.75 -19.99
N SER A 446 7.44 1.44 -21.28
CA SER A 446 6.36 1.85 -22.18
C SER A 446 5.15 0.97 -21.90
N PHE A 447 3.96 1.54 -21.93
CA PHE A 447 2.70 0.85 -21.69
C PHE A 447 1.72 1.09 -22.85
N GLY A 448 0.77 0.19 -23.04
CA GLY A 448 -0.21 0.25 -24.11
C GLY A 448 0.34 -0.15 -25.48
N GLN A 449 1.40 -0.97 -25.54
CA GLN A 449 1.96 -1.42 -26.82
C GLN A 449 1.07 -2.49 -27.49
N SER A 450 1.06 -2.49 -28.81
CA SER A 450 0.44 -3.57 -29.59
C SER A 450 1.16 -4.90 -29.34
N GLY A 451 0.41 -5.94 -28.96
CA GLY A 451 0.96 -7.26 -28.63
C GLY A 451 1.26 -7.46 -27.14
N GLY A 452 0.68 -6.63 -26.28
CA GLY A 452 0.77 -6.73 -24.82
C GLY A 452 2.05 -6.18 -24.20
N ASP A 453 1.92 -5.73 -22.95
CA ASP A 453 3.01 -5.22 -22.11
C ASP A 453 3.48 -6.28 -21.11
N LEU A 454 2.61 -7.23 -20.75
CA LEU A 454 2.81 -8.26 -19.76
C LEU A 454 2.62 -9.66 -20.35
N PHE A 455 3.40 -10.62 -19.86
CA PHE A 455 3.44 -12.00 -20.36
C PHE A 455 3.39 -12.99 -19.20
N MET A 456 2.48 -13.96 -19.29
CA MET A 456 2.33 -15.04 -18.31
C MET A 456 3.22 -16.22 -18.70
N GLU A 457 3.91 -16.82 -17.72
CA GLU A 457 4.66 -18.07 -17.94
C GLU A 457 3.70 -19.24 -18.22
N GLY A 458 4.01 -20.05 -19.23
CA GLY A 458 3.14 -21.18 -19.64
C GLY A 458 2.02 -20.82 -20.63
N GLY A 459 1.91 -19.55 -21.03
CA GLY A 459 0.89 -19.07 -21.97
C GLY A 459 -0.38 -18.57 -21.26
N SER A 460 -1.13 -17.68 -21.91
CA SER A 460 -2.37 -17.09 -21.37
C SER A 460 -3.56 -17.42 -22.27
N VAL A 461 -4.74 -17.57 -21.67
CA VAL A 461 -6.01 -17.62 -22.41
C VAL A 461 -6.35 -16.23 -22.99
N ALA A 462 -5.81 -15.17 -22.39
CA ALA A 462 -5.92 -13.81 -22.94
C ALA A 462 -5.04 -13.66 -24.19
N ARG A 463 -5.54 -12.93 -25.18
CA ARG A 463 -4.82 -12.56 -26.41
C ARG A 463 -3.57 -11.76 -26.09
N GLU A 464 -3.73 -10.76 -25.23
CA GLU A 464 -2.68 -9.89 -24.76
C GLU A 464 -3.02 -9.39 -23.36
N ILE A 465 -1.99 -9.05 -22.59
CA ILE A 465 -2.14 -8.43 -21.27
C ILE A 465 -1.51 -7.06 -21.36
N ARG A 466 -2.32 -6.01 -21.17
CA ARG A 466 -1.91 -4.61 -21.33
C ARG A 466 -1.93 -3.90 -19.99
N LEU A 467 -1.02 -2.94 -19.82
CA LEU A 467 -1.03 -2.03 -18.68
C LEU A 467 -1.95 -0.85 -19.04
N MET A 468 -3.01 -0.64 -18.25
CA MET A 468 -3.94 0.48 -18.41
C MET A 468 -3.36 1.81 -17.94
N ARG A 469 -2.32 1.73 -17.11
CA ARG A 469 -1.69 2.87 -16.46
C ARG A 469 -0.18 2.70 -16.48
N LYS A 470 0.53 3.83 -16.48
CA LYS A 470 1.98 3.81 -16.32
C LYS A 470 2.31 3.26 -14.93
N PRO A 471 3.24 2.29 -14.80
CA PRO A 471 3.67 1.83 -13.50
C PRO A 471 4.21 2.97 -12.63
N THR A 472 3.82 2.99 -11.36
CA THR A 472 4.20 4.03 -10.41
C THR A 472 5.70 3.97 -10.08
N LEU A 473 6.22 5.04 -9.48
CA LEU A 473 7.53 4.98 -8.80
C LEU A 473 7.42 4.11 -7.54
N SER A 474 8.54 3.53 -7.13
CA SER A 474 8.61 2.88 -5.82
C SER A 474 8.83 3.95 -4.76
N HIS A 475 8.07 3.87 -3.66
CA HIS A 475 8.15 4.85 -2.58
C HIS A 475 8.81 4.25 -1.35
N ARG A 476 9.50 5.08 -0.57
CA ARG A 476 10.20 4.66 0.65
C ARG A 476 9.90 5.66 1.75
N PHE A 477 9.88 5.18 2.98
CA PHE A 477 9.85 6.08 4.11
C PHE A 477 11.23 6.69 4.34
N GLU A 478 11.27 7.92 4.84
CA GLU A 478 12.53 8.61 5.14
C GLU A 478 13.26 7.97 6.33
N SER A 479 14.46 7.46 6.10
CA SER A 479 15.34 6.85 7.12
C SER A 479 15.94 7.90 8.07
N GLY A 480 16.57 7.46 9.17
CA GLY A 480 17.25 8.37 10.10
C GLY A 480 16.28 9.13 11.03
N ARG A 481 16.41 10.47 11.12
CA ARG A 481 15.58 11.31 11.99
C ARG A 481 14.08 11.19 11.71
N GLY A 482 13.70 10.90 10.46
CA GLY A 482 12.31 10.66 10.08
C GLY A 482 11.72 9.37 10.70
N ALA A 483 12.54 8.33 10.92
CA ALA A 483 12.12 7.11 11.58
C ALA A 483 11.74 7.34 13.06
N HIS A 484 12.48 8.22 13.74
CA HIS A 484 12.23 8.54 15.15
C HIS A 484 10.89 9.24 15.35
N TRP A 485 10.59 10.24 14.53
CA TRP A 485 9.30 10.92 14.57
C TRP A 485 8.14 9.97 14.23
N ARG A 486 8.30 9.09 13.24
CA ARG A 486 7.29 8.05 12.92
C ARG A 486 6.98 7.16 14.11
N LEU A 487 8.02 6.68 14.81
CA LEU A 487 7.86 5.88 16.01
C LEU A 487 7.11 6.65 17.10
N ILE A 488 7.52 7.90 17.38
CA ILE A 488 6.85 8.76 18.36
C ILE A 488 5.37 8.96 18.01
N SER A 489 5.07 9.26 16.75
CA SER A 489 3.71 9.44 16.27
C SER A 489 2.88 8.17 16.48
N HIS A 490 3.41 6.99 16.17
CA HIS A 490 2.66 5.73 16.38
C HIS A 490 2.41 5.38 17.83
N LEU A 491 3.39 5.62 18.70
CA LEU A 491 3.21 5.40 20.13
C LEU A 491 2.20 6.39 20.73
N SER A 492 2.13 7.63 20.22
CA SER A 492 1.17 8.62 20.68
C SER A 492 -0.26 8.39 20.14
N LEU A 493 -0.39 7.77 18.97
CA LEU A 493 -1.68 7.48 18.32
C LEU A 493 -2.58 6.51 19.10
N ASN A 494 -2.00 5.60 19.89
CA ASN A 494 -2.76 4.76 20.82
C ASN A 494 -3.52 5.59 21.88
N HIS A 495 -3.27 6.91 21.97
CA HIS A 495 -3.95 7.85 22.85
C HIS A 495 -4.87 8.85 22.12
N LEU A 496 -5.17 8.65 20.82
CA LEU A 496 -6.07 9.53 20.03
C LEU A 496 -7.41 9.79 20.72
N THR A 497 -7.95 8.79 21.42
CA THR A 497 -9.23 8.87 22.12
C THR A 497 -9.21 9.77 23.36
N LEU A 498 -8.03 10.18 23.85
CA LEU A 498 -7.84 10.79 25.16
C LEU A 498 -7.38 12.26 25.14
N SER A 499 -7.02 12.83 23.98
CA SER A 499 -6.47 14.19 23.93
C SER A 499 -7.33 15.17 23.11
N SER A 500 -7.42 16.41 23.59
CA SER A 500 -8.07 17.55 22.94
C SER A 500 -7.37 18.02 21.64
N GLY A 501 -6.24 17.41 21.25
CA GLY A 501 -5.48 17.67 20.02
C GLY A 501 -5.65 16.60 18.92
N GLY A 502 -6.75 15.83 18.95
CA GLY A 502 -6.94 14.65 18.10
C GLY A 502 -6.86 14.89 16.58
N ILE A 503 -7.17 16.09 16.10
CA ILE A 503 -7.06 16.41 14.66
C ILE A 503 -5.60 16.50 14.18
N ASP A 504 -4.74 17.16 14.93
CA ASP A 504 -3.34 17.33 14.54
C ASP A 504 -2.65 15.96 14.50
N ALA A 505 -2.92 15.12 15.50
CA ALA A 505 -2.45 13.74 15.53
C ALA A 505 -2.95 12.90 14.33
N LEU A 506 -4.23 13.04 13.95
CA LEU A 506 -4.76 12.35 12.76
C LEU A 506 -4.13 12.86 11.46
N LYS A 507 -3.99 14.19 11.29
CA LYS A 507 -3.35 14.76 10.11
C LYS A 507 -1.90 14.32 10.01
N GLU A 508 -1.16 14.34 11.11
CA GLU A 508 0.22 13.85 11.16
C GLU A 508 0.28 12.36 10.79
N LEU A 509 -0.59 11.50 11.34
CA LEU A 509 -0.67 10.10 10.92
C LEU A 509 -0.85 9.96 9.41
N LEU A 510 -1.84 10.66 8.85
CA LEU A 510 -2.13 10.55 7.42
C LEU A 510 -0.97 11.07 6.56
N ARG A 511 -0.29 12.15 7.00
CA ARG A 511 0.93 12.67 6.35
C ARG A 511 2.07 11.66 6.37
N LEU A 512 2.20 10.85 7.42
CA LEU A 512 3.22 9.80 7.49
C LEU A 512 3.01 8.71 6.44
N TYR A 513 1.76 8.42 6.08
CA TYR A 513 1.41 7.42 5.06
C TYR A 513 1.26 8.01 3.65
N ASP A 514 1.18 9.34 3.50
CA ASP A 514 1.25 10.04 2.22
C ASP A 514 2.68 10.05 1.65
N LEU A 515 3.17 8.87 1.29
CA LEU A 515 4.50 8.65 0.72
C LEU A 515 4.81 9.51 -0.52
N PRO A 516 3.88 9.72 -1.48
CA PRO A 516 4.14 10.58 -2.63
C PRO A 516 4.16 12.08 -2.32
N ARG A 517 3.60 12.50 -1.17
CA ARG A 517 3.45 13.91 -0.76
C ARG A 517 2.81 14.79 -1.85
N SER A 518 1.81 14.24 -2.52
CA SER A 518 1.19 14.88 -3.69
C SER A 518 0.45 16.17 -3.30
N ALA A 519 0.29 17.09 -4.24
CA ALA A 519 -0.50 18.31 -3.99
C ALA A 519 -1.98 17.97 -3.71
N ALA A 520 -2.49 16.92 -4.36
CA ALA A 520 -3.84 16.38 -4.15
C ALA A 520 -4.01 15.84 -2.72
N SER A 521 -3.11 14.98 -2.26
CA SER A 521 -3.11 14.44 -0.90
C SER A 521 -3.06 15.58 0.14
N ARG A 522 -2.13 16.53 -0.02
CA ARG A 522 -2.02 17.68 0.89
C ARG A 522 -3.32 18.47 0.98
N ARG A 523 -3.95 18.75 -0.15
CA ARG A 523 -5.25 19.44 -0.19
C ARG A 523 -6.33 18.66 0.59
N GLN A 524 -6.41 17.34 0.42
CA GLN A 524 -7.37 16.52 1.18
C GLN A 524 -7.12 16.60 2.70
N LEU A 525 -5.85 16.53 3.11
CA LEU A 525 -5.46 16.60 4.52
C LEU A 525 -5.76 17.98 5.11
N ASP A 526 -5.54 19.04 4.36
CA ASP A 526 -5.90 20.40 4.76
C ASP A 526 -7.43 20.56 4.87
N GLY A 527 -8.18 19.82 4.05
CA GLY A 527 -9.64 19.75 4.10
C GLY A 527 -10.25 19.06 5.33
N ILE A 528 -9.45 18.41 6.17
CA ILE A 528 -9.92 17.89 7.47
C ILE A 528 -9.92 19.05 8.47
N VAL A 529 -11.07 19.40 9.04
CA VAL A 529 -11.23 20.62 9.86
C VAL A 529 -11.37 20.33 11.35
N ALA A 530 -12.12 19.28 11.72
CA ALA A 530 -12.27 18.84 13.10
C ALA A 530 -12.59 17.34 13.18
N ILE A 531 -12.29 16.73 14.33
CA ILE A 531 -12.69 15.36 14.66
C ILE A 531 -13.22 15.32 16.09
N ASP A 532 -14.41 14.73 16.25
CA ASP A 532 -15.04 14.51 17.54
C ASP A 532 -15.34 13.02 17.75
N PHE A 533 -15.15 12.55 18.97
CA PHE A 533 -15.47 11.18 19.39
C PHE A 533 -16.60 11.20 20.41
N LYS A 534 -17.72 10.56 20.11
CA LYS A 534 -18.92 10.53 20.96
C LYS A 534 -19.29 9.09 21.32
N PRO A 535 -19.65 8.79 22.58
CA PRO A 535 -20.22 7.49 22.91
C PRO A 535 -21.52 7.25 22.14
N ALA A 536 -21.66 6.07 21.56
CA ALA A 536 -22.84 5.67 20.79
C ALA A 536 -23.35 4.30 21.26
N ASN A 537 -24.65 4.06 21.10
CA ASN A 537 -25.28 2.77 21.37
C ASN A 537 -25.96 2.25 20.10
N ALA A 538 -25.73 0.98 19.79
CA ALA A 538 -26.39 0.27 18.72
C ALA A 538 -27.27 -0.83 19.31
N CYS A 539 -28.53 -0.87 18.88
CA CYS A 539 -29.41 -2.00 19.15
C CYS A 539 -29.28 -3.00 18.00
N LEU A 540 -28.84 -4.21 18.29
CA LEU A 540 -28.71 -5.30 17.33
C LEU A 540 -29.85 -6.30 17.48
N PRO A 541 -30.32 -6.88 16.37
CA PRO A 541 -31.29 -7.97 16.40
C PRO A 541 -30.62 -9.21 17.00
N GLY A 542 -30.76 -9.41 18.31
CA GLY A 542 -30.34 -10.64 18.98
C GLY A 542 -31.47 -11.67 19.00
N ASN A 543 -31.10 -12.95 19.08
CA ASN A 543 -32.04 -14.05 19.25
C ASN A 543 -31.86 -14.64 20.67
N PRO A 544 -32.84 -14.54 21.61
CA PRO A 544 -34.23 -14.10 21.43
C PRO A 544 -34.50 -12.61 21.74
N PHE A 545 -33.54 -11.86 22.30
CA PHE A 545 -33.72 -10.45 22.69
C PHE A 545 -32.72 -9.53 21.98
N PRO A 546 -33.09 -8.27 21.68
CA PRO A 546 -32.16 -7.29 21.15
C PRO A 546 -30.99 -7.06 22.12
N VAL A 547 -29.79 -6.97 21.56
CA VAL A 547 -28.56 -6.72 22.32
C VAL A 547 -28.11 -5.29 22.09
N PHE A 548 -27.80 -4.57 23.17
CA PHE A 548 -27.22 -3.23 23.08
C PHE A 548 -25.71 -3.32 23.11
N VAL A 549 -25.07 -2.85 22.04
CA VAL A 549 -23.62 -2.74 21.94
C VAL A 549 -23.25 -1.28 22.13
N ARG A 550 -22.23 -1.02 22.96
CA ARG A 550 -21.64 0.32 23.10
C ARG A 550 -20.58 0.49 22.04
N GLY A 551 -20.45 1.70 21.52
CA GLY A 551 -19.49 2.04 20.49
C GLY A 551 -19.09 3.50 20.55
N THR A 552 -18.32 3.90 19.53
CA THR A 552 -17.84 5.26 19.36
C THR A 552 -18.31 5.79 18.01
N GLU A 553 -19.11 6.85 18.03
CA GLU A 553 -19.39 7.64 16.84
C GLU A 553 -18.24 8.64 16.65
N ILE A 554 -17.69 8.65 15.44
CA ILE A 554 -16.58 9.51 15.03
C ILE A 554 -17.17 10.51 14.05
N VAL A 555 -17.18 11.78 14.41
CA VAL A 555 -17.69 12.86 13.57
C VAL A 555 -16.51 13.63 13.00
N LEU A 556 -16.30 13.50 11.69
CA LEU A 556 -15.24 14.18 10.96
C LEU A 556 -15.82 15.38 10.22
N SER A 557 -15.41 16.59 10.60
CA SER A 557 -15.78 17.81 9.89
C SER A 557 -14.79 18.05 8.74
N VAL A 558 -15.30 18.19 7.53
CA VAL A 558 -14.50 18.33 6.31
C VAL A 558 -14.91 19.56 5.49
N ASP A 559 -13.99 20.13 4.74
CA ASP A 559 -14.28 21.09 3.67
C ASP A 559 -14.37 20.35 2.33
N GLU A 560 -15.59 20.18 1.80
CA GLU A 560 -15.83 19.39 0.58
C GLU A 560 -15.06 19.91 -0.64
N GLN A 561 -14.74 21.21 -0.68
CA GLN A 561 -14.03 21.83 -1.80
C GLN A 561 -12.60 21.30 -1.96
N ASN A 562 -12.06 20.67 -0.92
CA ASN A 562 -10.73 20.06 -0.92
C ASN A 562 -10.71 18.60 -1.38
N PHE A 563 -11.87 17.99 -1.62
CA PHE A 563 -12.02 16.61 -2.08
C PHE A 563 -12.46 16.48 -3.56
N VAL A 564 -12.69 17.63 -4.22
CA VAL A 564 -13.05 17.69 -5.63
C VAL A 564 -11.99 17.00 -6.49
N GLY A 565 -12.43 16.06 -7.34
CA GLY A 565 -11.58 15.31 -8.26
C GLY A 565 -10.98 14.01 -7.70
N ILE A 566 -11.03 13.78 -6.38
CA ILE A 566 -10.45 12.59 -5.73
C ILE A 566 -11.56 11.73 -5.10
N GLY A 567 -12.59 12.38 -4.57
CA GLY A 567 -13.83 11.77 -4.09
C GLY A 567 -13.87 11.61 -2.59
N LEU A 568 -14.85 12.28 -1.96
CA LEU A 568 -15.02 12.27 -0.51
C LEU A 568 -15.40 10.88 0.01
N ARG A 569 -16.20 10.13 -0.76
CA ARG A 569 -16.68 8.80 -0.36
C ARG A 569 -15.58 7.76 -0.24
N LEU A 570 -14.61 7.76 -1.16
CA LEU A 570 -13.48 6.83 -1.08
C LEU A 570 -12.66 7.12 0.19
N PHE A 571 -12.36 8.39 0.44
CA PHE A 571 -11.66 8.81 1.64
C PHE A 571 -12.42 8.40 2.92
N ALA A 572 -13.74 8.61 2.94
CA ALA A 572 -14.61 8.19 4.04
C ALA A 572 -14.56 6.67 4.26
N GLN A 573 -14.63 5.86 3.20
CA GLN A 573 -14.56 4.40 3.29
C GLN A 573 -13.20 3.91 3.81
N VAL A 574 -12.10 4.50 3.35
CA VAL A 574 -10.75 4.17 3.84
C VAL A 574 -10.64 4.48 5.33
N LEU A 575 -11.12 5.65 5.77
CA LEU A 575 -11.12 6.01 7.19
C LEU A 575 -12.09 5.15 8.02
N ASP A 576 -13.25 4.78 7.47
CA ASP A 576 -14.22 3.92 8.14
C ASP A 576 -13.63 2.54 8.41
N HIS A 577 -12.93 1.96 7.44
CA HIS A 577 -12.17 0.72 7.62
C HIS A 577 -11.01 0.89 8.60
N PHE A 578 -10.27 2.00 8.50
CA PHE A 578 -9.19 2.31 9.44
C PHE A 578 -9.69 2.36 10.89
N PHE A 579 -10.73 3.15 11.19
CA PHE A 579 -11.28 3.25 12.53
C PHE A 579 -11.97 1.96 13.01
N GLY A 580 -12.67 1.25 12.12
CA GLY A 580 -13.29 -0.04 12.43
C GLY A 580 -12.28 -1.06 12.95
N LEU A 581 -11.06 -1.01 12.43
CA LEU A 581 -9.95 -1.86 12.82
C LEU A 581 -9.31 -1.47 14.17
N TYR A 582 -9.59 -0.27 14.68
CA TYR A 582 -9.24 0.17 16.04
C TYR A 582 -10.35 -0.05 17.08
N ALA A 583 -11.51 -0.58 16.67
CA ALA A 583 -12.59 -0.86 17.59
C ALA A 583 -12.13 -1.86 18.67
N HIS A 584 -12.34 -1.52 19.94
CA HIS A 584 -12.12 -2.47 21.04
C HIS A 584 -13.00 -3.71 20.88
N ALA A 585 -12.56 -4.84 21.44
CA ALA A 585 -13.37 -6.05 21.49
C ALA A 585 -14.76 -5.76 22.08
N ASN A 586 -15.81 -6.28 21.44
CA ASN A 586 -17.22 -6.04 21.80
C ASN A 586 -17.68 -4.58 21.69
N SER A 587 -16.99 -3.77 20.89
CA SER A 587 -17.38 -2.39 20.55
C SER A 587 -17.59 -2.24 19.05
N PHE A 588 -18.17 -1.11 18.65
CA PHE A 588 -18.26 -0.69 17.25
C PHE A 588 -17.78 0.74 17.07
N THR A 589 -17.36 1.07 15.86
CA THR A 589 -17.16 2.46 15.42
C THR A 589 -18.17 2.83 14.37
N GLN A 590 -18.54 4.10 14.29
CA GLN A 590 -19.36 4.63 13.21
C GLN A 590 -18.78 5.96 12.75
N LEU A 591 -18.29 6.02 11.52
CA LEU A 591 -17.80 7.26 10.95
C LEU A 591 -18.92 8.06 10.29
N LYS A 592 -19.03 9.35 10.64
CA LYS A 592 -19.88 10.33 9.98
C LYS A 592 -19.04 11.51 9.50
N LEU A 593 -19.21 11.88 8.25
CA LEU A 593 -18.62 13.09 7.68
C LEU A 593 -19.68 14.18 7.65
N VAL A 594 -19.32 15.35 8.18
CA VAL A 594 -20.17 16.54 8.19
C VAL A 594 -19.46 17.70 7.49
N SER A 595 -20.24 18.57 6.87
CA SER A 595 -19.69 19.80 6.30
C SER A 595 -19.16 20.70 7.40
N SER A 596 -17.92 21.18 7.26
CA SER A 596 -17.36 22.21 8.13
C SER A 596 -18.08 23.56 7.99
N ARG A 597 -18.78 23.79 6.88
CA ARG A 597 -19.45 25.06 6.57
C ARG A 597 -20.92 25.05 6.99
N THR A 598 -21.65 23.99 6.63
CA THR A 598 -23.10 23.90 6.89
C THR A 598 -23.45 23.03 8.09
N HIS A 599 -22.50 22.23 8.59
CA HIS A 599 -22.72 21.18 9.59
C HIS A 599 -23.72 20.09 9.17
N GLU A 600 -24.07 20.04 7.88
CA GLU A 600 -24.93 18.99 7.34
C GLU A 600 -24.17 17.66 7.24
N GLU A 601 -24.90 16.55 7.45
CA GLU A 601 -24.35 15.21 7.26
C GLU A 601 -24.15 14.94 5.77
N LEU A 602 -22.90 14.73 5.38
CA LEU A 602 -22.52 14.42 4.00
C LEU A 602 -22.57 12.92 3.75
N ILE A 603 -21.95 12.15 4.66
CA ILE A 603 -21.83 10.70 4.55
C ILE A 603 -21.92 10.08 5.94
N ALA A 604 -22.85 9.15 6.13
CA ALA A 604 -22.84 8.22 7.26
C ALA A 604 -22.37 6.83 6.78
N CYS A 605 -21.26 6.38 7.34
CA CYS A 605 -20.76 5.02 7.12
C CYS A 605 -21.55 4.02 7.98
N PRO A 606 -21.61 2.74 7.57
CA PRO A 606 -22.18 1.69 8.41
C PRO A 606 -21.42 1.58 9.73
N ARG A 607 -22.08 1.06 10.77
CA ARG A 607 -21.40 0.70 12.02
C ARG A 607 -20.45 -0.45 11.73
N ARG A 608 -19.22 -0.44 12.24
CA ARG A 608 -18.21 -1.48 12.02
C ARG A 608 -17.69 -2.07 13.33
N SER A 609 -17.40 -3.35 13.34
CA SER A 609 -16.62 -4.02 14.39
C SER A 609 -15.51 -4.83 13.74
N GLY A 610 -14.28 -4.31 13.77
CA GLY A 610 -13.16 -4.87 13.03
C GLY A 610 -13.35 -4.73 11.52
N HIS A 611 -13.24 -5.85 10.80
CA HIS A 611 -13.35 -5.91 9.33
C HIS A 611 -14.78 -5.90 8.80
N SER A 612 -15.79 -6.20 9.62
CA SER A 612 -17.18 -6.36 9.15
C SER A 612 -18.09 -5.22 9.60
N PRO A 613 -19.09 -4.84 8.77
CA PRO A 613 -20.19 -4.03 9.25
C PRO A 613 -20.97 -4.79 10.34
N LEU A 614 -21.46 -4.04 11.32
CA LEU A 614 -22.30 -4.53 12.39
C LEU A 614 -23.73 -4.66 11.84
N VAL A 615 -24.15 -5.89 11.54
CA VAL A 615 -25.46 -6.22 10.95
C VAL A 615 -26.45 -6.65 12.03
#